data_AF-A0A2S8FVT8-F1
#
_entry.id   AF-A0A2S8FVT8-F1
#
_cell.length_a   1.000
_cell.length_b   1.000
_cell.length_c   1.000
_cell.angle_alpha   90.00
_cell.angle_beta   90.00
_cell.angle_gamma   90.00
#
_symmetry.space_group_name_H-M   'P 1'
#
loop_
_entity.id
_entity.type
_entity.pdbx_description
1 polymer ?
#
loop_
_entity_poly.entity_id
_entity_poly.type
_entity_poly.pdbx_seq_one_letter_code
_entity_poly.pdbx_strand_id
1 'polypeptide(L)'
;MAGGGLDRFLNQGGLDPTAPFSGNDFVDWSDRLRDVEEIVDDPELRAEAARIRDEAREIRREILDTSAPPQWDIIKQRIARPLTQLQNRVAEELLKRTKDDARVPIDKDPVPVQYENAVRRYYERLGSSE
;
A
#
# COMPACT_ATOMS: atom_id res chain seq x y z
N MET A 1 -17.28 0.14 -9.01
CA MET A 1 -16.56 -0.61 -7.96
C MET A 1 -15.12 -0.72 -8.41
N ALA A 2 -14.26 0.21 -8.02
CA ALA A 2 -12.84 0.19 -8.39
C ALA A 2 -12.03 0.53 -7.13
N GLY A 3 -11.44 -0.50 -6.54
CA GLY A 3 -10.64 -0.38 -5.31
C GLY A 3 -9.89 -1.67 -4.96
N GLY A 4 -9.71 -2.60 -5.90
CA GLY A 4 -9.15 -3.93 -5.62
C GLY A 4 -7.65 -4.09 -5.90
N GLY A 5 -6.93 -2.98 -6.14
CA GLY A 5 -5.50 -3.02 -6.43
C GLY A 5 -4.66 -3.15 -5.16
N LEU A 6 -4.93 -2.29 -4.17
CA LEU A 6 -4.20 -2.27 -2.91
C LEU A 6 -4.54 -3.47 -2.03
N ASP A 7 -5.82 -3.86 -1.92
CA ASP A 7 -6.21 -5.06 -1.16
C ASP A 7 -5.58 -6.33 -1.73
N ARG A 8 -5.44 -6.44 -3.05
CA ARG A 8 -4.77 -7.59 -3.68
C ARG A 8 -3.25 -7.54 -3.47
N PHE A 9 -2.64 -6.34 -3.51
CA PHE A 9 -1.20 -6.16 -3.23
C PHE A 9 -0.85 -6.47 -1.76
N LEU A 10 -1.71 -6.05 -0.82
CA LEU A 10 -1.57 -6.27 0.62
C LEU A 10 -1.88 -7.71 1.03
N ASN A 11 -2.86 -8.36 0.38
CA ASN A 11 -3.32 -9.70 0.74
C ASN A 11 -2.54 -10.83 0.03
N GLN A 12 -1.87 -10.56 -1.10
CA GLN A 12 -1.05 -11.56 -1.81
C GLN A 12 0.35 -11.74 -1.19
N GLY A 13 0.78 -10.80 -0.33
CA GLY A 13 2.11 -10.76 0.26
C GLY A 13 2.11 -10.87 1.78
N GLY A 14 1.26 -11.73 2.35
CA GLY A 14 1.10 -11.96 3.80
C GLY A 14 2.38 -11.63 4.56
N LEU A 15 2.40 -10.45 5.18
CA LEU A 15 3.49 -9.99 6.03
C LEU A 15 3.43 -10.85 7.28
N ASP A 16 3.95 -12.07 7.20
CA ASP A 16 4.32 -12.81 8.39
C ASP A 16 5.43 -11.97 9.07
N PRO A 17 5.17 -11.37 10.25
CA PRO A 17 6.13 -10.51 10.93
C PRO A 17 7.44 -11.23 11.26
N THR A 18 7.45 -12.56 11.18
CA THR A 18 8.61 -13.41 11.46
C THR A 18 9.42 -13.79 10.22
N ALA A 19 8.88 -13.66 9.00
CA ALA A 19 9.44 -14.33 7.83
C ALA A 19 10.61 -13.67 7.07
N PRO A 20 10.90 -12.35 7.11
CA PRO A 20 12.00 -11.84 6.28
C PRO A 20 13.38 -12.07 6.88
N PHE A 21 13.48 -12.30 8.20
CA PHE A 21 14.77 -12.48 8.88
C PHE A 21 15.17 -13.95 9.06
N SER A 22 14.31 -14.88 8.67
CA SER A 22 14.60 -16.30 8.59
C SER A 22 14.74 -16.73 7.12
N GLY A 23 15.96 -17.02 6.67
CA GLY A 23 16.19 -17.54 5.32
C GLY A 23 16.39 -16.47 4.23
N ASN A 24 15.85 -16.71 3.04
CA ASN A 24 16.16 -15.94 1.82
C ASN A 24 15.13 -14.84 1.47
N ASP A 25 14.03 -14.73 2.21
CA ASP A 25 12.85 -13.92 1.84
C ASP A 25 13.02 -12.40 2.10
N PHE A 26 14.14 -12.00 2.67
CA PHE A 26 14.41 -10.59 2.98
C PHE A 26 14.47 -9.69 1.74
N VAL A 27 15.00 -10.18 0.61
CA VAL A 27 15.18 -9.34 -0.59
C VAL A 27 13.82 -8.89 -1.10
N ASP A 28 12.93 -9.85 -1.32
CA ASP A 28 11.55 -9.59 -1.75
C ASP A 28 10.80 -8.69 -0.75
N TRP A 29 11.00 -8.92 0.56
CA TRP A 29 10.41 -8.06 1.58
C TRP A 29 10.96 -6.63 1.54
N SER A 30 12.28 -6.45 1.37
CA SER A 30 12.92 -5.14 1.28
C SER A 30 12.50 -4.39 0.01
N ASP A 31 12.27 -5.10 -1.09
CA ASP A 31 11.82 -4.54 -2.35
C ASP A 31 10.37 -4.08 -2.24
N ARG A 32 9.49 -4.85 -1.59
CA ARG A 32 8.12 -4.40 -1.30
C ARG A 32 8.09 -3.11 -0.48
N LEU A 33 9.00 -2.97 0.50
CA LEU A 33 9.08 -1.73 1.30
C LEU A 33 9.61 -0.55 0.47
N ARG A 34 10.49 -0.81 -0.50
CA ARG A 34 10.91 0.18 -1.50
C ARG A 34 9.74 0.63 -2.38
N ASP A 35 8.91 -0.30 -2.84
CA ASP A 35 7.73 0.05 -3.64
C ASP A 35 6.78 0.97 -2.85
N VAL A 36 6.61 0.73 -1.55
CA VAL A 36 5.86 1.61 -0.65
C VAL A 36 6.49 3.01 -0.58
N GLU A 37 7.83 3.12 -0.48
CA GLU A 37 8.50 4.43 -0.51
C GLU A 37 8.26 5.19 -1.83
N GLU A 38 8.21 4.49 -2.96
CA GLU A 38 8.00 5.07 -4.28
C GLU A 38 6.53 5.53 -4.49
N ILE A 39 5.57 4.75 -3.97
CA ILE A 39 4.13 4.99 -4.14
C ILE A 39 3.57 5.99 -3.11
N VAL A 40 4.12 6.05 -1.90
CA VAL A 40 3.60 6.92 -0.83
C VAL A 40 4.02 8.37 -1.07
N ASP A 41 3.05 9.24 -1.36
CA ASP A 41 3.26 10.68 -1.59
C ASP A 41 3.67 11.45 -0.32
N ASP A 42 3.21 11.00 0.85
CA ASP A 42 3.49 11.68 2.11
C ASP A 42 4.99 11.54 2.47
N PRO A 43 5.73 12.66 2.58
CA PRO A 43 7.17 12.63 2.80
C PRO A 43 7.54 12.05 4.18
N GLU A 44 6.69 12.19 5.20
CA GLU A 44 6.94 11.63 6.53
C GLU A 44 6.77 10.11 6.53
N LEU A 45 5.70 9.61 5.92
CA LEU A 45 5.44 8.17 5.80
C LEU A 45 6.51 7.49 4.95
N ARG A 46 6.94 8.15 3.87
CA ARG A 46 8.06 7.69 3.04
C ARG A 46 9.37 7.61 3.84
N ALA A 47 9.67 8.65 4.62
CA ALA A 47 10.87 8.67 5.45
C ALA A 47 10.84 7.58 6.55
N GLU A 48 9.66 7.26 7.09
CA GLU A 48 9.48 6.18 8.04
C GLU A 48 9.70 4.80 7.42
N ALA A 49 9.14 4.54 6.24
CA ALA A 49 9.40 3.32 5.48
C ALA A 49 10.91 3.12 5.20
N ALA A 50 11.60 4.19 4.77
CA ALA A 50 13.03 4.16 4.50
C ALA A 50 13.85 3.82 5.77
N ARG A 51 13.52 4.45 6.91
CA ARG A 51 14.19 4.15 8.20
C ARG A 51 14.05 2.68 8.58
N ILE A 52 12.84 2.12 8.49
CA ILE A 52 12.58 0.72 8.82
C ILE A 52 13.37 -0.21 7.89
N ARG A 53 13.42 0.10 6.59
CA ARG A 53 14.19 -0.69 5.61
C ARG A 53 15.69 -0.68 5.92
N ASP A 54 16.23 0.47 6.30
CA ASP A 54 17.65 0.61 6.60
C ASP A 54 18.03 -0.09 7.92
N GLU A 55 17.19 0.02 8.96
CA GLU A 55 17.35 -0.75 10.20
C GLU A 55 17.32 -2.27 9.94
N ALA A 56 16.42 -2.72 9.07
CA ALA A 56 16.33 -4.13 8.71
C ALA A 56 17.59 -4.62 7.98
N ARG A 57 18.17 -3.79 7.10
CA ARG A 57 19.43 -4.09 6.39
C ARG A 57 20.60 -4.17 7.35
N GLU A 58 20.65 -3.29 8.35
CA GLU A 58 21.68 -3.31 9.38
C GLU A 58 21.59 -4.59 10.22
N ILE A 59 20.41 -4.92 10.75
CA ILE A 59 20.19 -6.14 11.53
C ILE A 59 20.54 -7.38 10.71
N ARG A 60 20.13 -7.42 9.42
CA ARG A 60 20.49 -8.55 8.55
C ARG A 60 22.00 -8.66 8.35
N ARG A 61 22.70 -7.54 8.13
CA ARG A 61 24.16 -7.55 8.00
C ARG A 61 24.81 -8.09 9.27
N GLU A 62 24.37 -7.64 10.44
CA GLU A 62 24.88 -8.12 11.74
C GLU A 62 24.68 -9.63 11.93
N ILE A 63 23.49 -10.15 11.57
CA ILE A 63 23.19 -11.59 11.63
C ILE A 63 24.13 -12.38 10.72
N LEU A 64 24.34 -11.91 9.48
CA LEU A 64 25.21 -12.56 8.51
C LEU A 64 26.68 -12.50 8.94
N ASP A 65 27.14 -11.37 9.46
CA ASP A 65 28.53 -11.15 9.88
C ASP A 65 28.87 -11.96 11.14
N THR A 66 27.97 -12.00 12.12
CA THR A 66 28.21 -12.65 13.41
C THR A 66 27.90 -14.15 13.37
N SER A 67 27.11 -14.61 12.39
CA SER A 67 26.52 -15.97 12.37
C SER A 67 25.75 -16.32 13.66
N ALA A 68 25.31 -15.30 14.40
CA ALA A 68 24.55 -15.45 15.63
C ALA A 68 23.07 -15.68 15.32
N PRO A 69 22.32 -16.38 16.19
CA PRO A 69 20.88 -16.48 16.04
C PRO A 69 20.23 -15.08 16.09
N PRO A 70 19.18 -14.84 15.30
CA PRO A 70 18.50 -13.55 15.26
C PRO A 70 17.91 -13.19 16.64
N GLN A 71 18.17 -11.97 17.08
CA GLN A 71 17.57 -11.42 18.29
C GLN A 71 16.13 -10.97 18.01
N TRP A 72 15.18 -11.91 18.15
CA TRP A 72 13.78 -11.70 17.79
C TRP A 72 13.12 -10.52 18.50
N ASP A 73 13.50 -10.24 19.75
CA ASP A 73 12.94 -9.10 20.48
C ASP A 73 13.38 -7.77 19.89
N ILE A 74 14.63 -7.68 19.40
CA ILE A 74 15.13 -6.48 18.71
C ILE A 74 14.39 -6.31 17.39
N ILE A 75 14.27 -7.37 16.58
CA ILE A 75 13.55 -7.35 15.30
C ILE A 75 12.11 -6.90 15.52
N LYS A 76 11.42 -7.42 16.54
CA LYS A 76 10.04 -7.01 16.85
C LYS A 76 9.94 -5.53 17.21
N GLN A 77 10.88 -5.03 18.00
CA GLN A 77 10.85 -3.65 18.48
C GLN A 77 11.21 -2.64 17.39
N ARG A 78 12.23 -2.93 16.59
CA ARG A 78 12.79 -2.03 15.59
C ARG A 78 12.11 -2.13 14.22
N ILE A 79 11.62 -3.31 13.87
CA ILE A 79 11.06 -3.55 12.53
C ILE A 79 9.55 -3.81 12.61
N ALA A 80 9.13 -4.88 13.30
CA ALA A 80 7.72 -5.32 13.22
C ALA A 80 6.75 -4.25 13.78
N ARG A 81 7.04 -3.68 14.95
CA ARG A 81 6.20 -2.66 15.56
C ARG A 81 6.11 -1.39 14.71
N PRO A 82 7.23 -0.78 14.26
CA PRO A 82 7.18 0.37 13.36
C PRO A 82 6.48 0.08 12.04
N LEU A 83 6.65 -1.11 11.45
CA LEU A 83 5.91 -1.49 10.24
C LEU A 83 4.40 -1.48 10.45
N THR A 84 3.92 -2.05 11.56
CA THR A 84 2.48 -2.02 11.88
C THR A 84 1.98 -0.59 12.10
N GLN A 85 2.77 0.26 12.76
CA GLN A 85 2.42 1.66 12.96
C GLN A 85 2.34 2.41 11.62
N LEU A 86 3.35 2.25 10.77
CA LEU A 86 3.38 2.81 9.42
C LEU A 86 2.17 2.34 8.61
N GLN A 87 1.86 1.05 8.62
CA GLN A 87 0.70 0.49 7.93
C GLN A 87 -0.61 1.16 8.39
N ASN A 88 -0.80 1.33 9.70
CA ASN A 88 -1.99 1.98 10.24
C ASN A 88 -2.07 3.45 9.80
N ARG A 89 -0.96 4.20 9.85
CA ARG A 89 -0.91 5.59 9.38
C ARG A 89 -1.23 5.72 7.89
N VAL A 90 -0.66 4.84 7.06
CA VAL A 90 -0.97 4.80 5.62
C VAL A 90 -2.46 4.52 5.40
N ALA A 91 -3.05 3.56 6.12
CA ALA A 91 -4.47 3.25 6.02
C ALA A 91 -5.36 4.44 6.43
N GLU A 92 -4.99 5.15 7.50
CA GLU A 92 -5.68 6.37 7.93
C GLU A 92 -5.64 7.48 6.87
N GLU A 93 -4.47 7.72 6.26
CA GLU A 93 -4.33 8.72 5.20
C GLU A 93 -5.14 8.36 3.94
N LEU A 94 -5.17 7.07 3.57
CA LEU A 94 -6.02 6.59 2.47
C LEU A 94 -7.50 6.84 2.74
N LEU A 95 -7.96 6.61 3.98
CA LEU A 95 -9.34 6.88 4.37
C LEU A 95 -9.68 8.38 4.33
N LYS A 96 -8.75 9.26 4.73
CA LYS A 96 -8.93 10.71 4.65
C LYS A 96 -9.07 11.17 3.20
N ARG A 97 -8.14 10.77 2.33
CA ARG A 97 -8.18 11.11 0.89
C ARG A 97 -9.46 10.63 0.22
N THR A 98 -9.87 9.38 0.50
CA THR A 98 -11.12 8.83 -0.06
C THR A 98 -12.36 9.60 0.39
N LYS A 99 -12.39 10.05 1.65
CA LYS A 99 -13.50 10.86 2.17
C LYS A 99 -13.52 12.27 1.58
N ASP A 100 -12.36 12.88 1.37
CA ASP A 100 -12.27 14.20 0.78
C ASP A 100 -12.59 14.17 -0.72
N ASP A 101 -12.15 13.14 -1.45
CA ASP A 101 -12.58 12.88 -2.84
C ASP A 101 -14.10 12.66 -2.94
N ALA A 102 -14.70 11.94 -1.98
CA ALA A 102 -16.14 11.71 -1.93
C ALA A 102 -16.95 12.96 -1.53
N ARG A 103 -16.30 13.98 -0.94
CA ARG A 103 -16.92 15.27 -0.54
C ARG A 103 -16.90 16.31 -1.65
N VAL A 104 -16.10 16.12 -2.70
CA VAL A 104 -16.25 16.90 -3.92
C VAL A 104 -17.61 16.52 -4.52
N PRO A 105 -18.56 17.46 -4.69
CA PRO A 105 -19.78 17.17 -5.43
C PRO A 105 -19.36 16.55 -6.75
N ILE A 106 -19.90 15.37 -7.08
CA ILE A 106 -19.82 14.88 -8.44
C ILE A 106 -20.55 15.94 -9.25
N ASP A 107 -19.83 16.87 -9.86
CA ASP A 107 -20.37 17.90 -10.73
C ASP A 107 -20.85 17.18 -12.01
N LYS A 108 -21.90 16.38 -11.84
CA LYS A 108 -22.77 15.89 -12.90
C LYS A 108 -23.73 17.03 -13.08
N ASP A 109 -23.30 18.05 -13.81
CA ASP A 109 -24.27 18.87 -14.51
C ASP A 109 -25.26 17.91 -15.17
N PRO A 110 -26.58 18.05 -14.91
CA PRO A 110 -27.56 17.19 -15.57
C PRO A 110 -27.33 17.29 -17.07
N VAL A 111 -27.36 16.14 -17.76
CA VAL A 111 -27.27 16.13 -19.23
C VAL A 111 -28.36 17.08 -19.74
N PRO A 112 -28.02 18.12 -20.52
CA PRO A 112 -29.04 19.03 -21.03
C PRO A 112 -30.12 18.23 -21.74
N VAL A 113 -31.40 18.53 -21.47
CA VAL A 113 -32.57 17.75 -21.91
C VAL A 113 -32.55 17.41 -23.41
N GLN A 114 -31.95 18.29 -24.23
CA GLN A 114 -31.77 18.12 -25.67
C GLN A 114 -30.87 16.93 -26.07
N TYR A 115 -29.98 16.48 -25.19
CA TYR A 115 -29.01 15.41 -25.45
C TYR A 115 -29.31 14.10 -24.71
N GLU A 116 -30.30 14.07 -23.79
CA GLU A 116 -30.65 12.86 -23.02
C GLU A 116 -30.92 11.64 -23.91
N ASN A 117 -31.68 11.84 -24.99
CA ASN A 117 -32.07 10.75 -25.90
C ASN A 117 -30.93 10.25 -26.78
N ALA A 118 -29.88 11.06 -27.00
CA ALA A 118 -28.70 10.66 -27.76
C ALA A 118 -27.75 9.83 -26.88
N VAL A 119 -27.55 10.29 -25.64
CA VAL A 119 -26.73 9.60 -24.64
C VAL A 119 -27.37 8.27 -24.24
N ARG A 120 -28.69 8.24 -24.02
CA ARG A 120 -29.45 7.01 -23.75
C ARG A 120 -29.25 5.95 -24.84
N ARG A 121 -29.43 6.33 -26.11
CA ARG A 121 -29.25 5.43 -27.26
C ARG A 121 -27.81 4.95 -27.44
N TYR A 122 -26.81 5.75 -27.08
CA TYR A 122 -25.40 5.38 -27.14
C TYR A 122 -25.07 4.27 -26.14
N TYR A 123 -25.53 4.39 -24.89
CA TYR A 123 -25.34 3.37 -23.87
C TYR A 123 -26.19 2.11 -24.11
N GLU A 124 -27.40 2.24 -24.65
CA GLU A 124 -28.23 1.10 -25.07
C GLU A 124 -27.56 0.28 -26.17
N ARG A 125 -26.90 0.94 -27.14
CA ARG A 125 -26.13 0.26 -28.19
C ARG A 125 -24.89 -0.45 -27.65
N LEU A 126 -24.18 0.16 -26.71
CA LEU A 126 -23.00 -0.43 -26.09
C LEU A 126 -23.34 -1.62 -25.17
N GLY A 127 -24.52 -1.61 -24.54
CA GLY A 127 -25.00 -2.73 -23.72
C GLY A 127 -25.67 -3.85 -24.54
N SER A 128 -25.99 -3.60 -25.80
CA SER A 128 -26.62 -4.58 -26.72
C SER A 128 -25.62 -5.19 -27.71
N SER A 129 -24.34 -4.79 -27.67
CA SER A 129 -23.26 -5.48 -28.38
C SER A 129 -22.71 -6.59 -27.49
N GLU A 130 -23.38 -7.74 -27.53
CA GLU A 130 -22.86 -9.04 -27.14
C GLU A 130 -22.48 -9.82 -28.41
#